data_AF-A0A9X5XE89-F1
#
_entry.id   AF-A0A9X5XE89-F1
#
_cell.length_a   1.000
_cell.length_b   1.000
_cell.length_c   1.000
_cell.angle_alpha   90.00
_cell.angle_beta   90.00
_cell.angle_gamma   90.00
#
_symmetry.space_group_name_H-M   'P 1'
#
loop_
_entity.id
_entity.type
_entity.pdbx_description
1 polymer ?
#
loop_
_entity_poly.entity_id
_entity_poly.type
_entity_poly.pdbx_seq_one_letter_code
_entity_poly.pdbx_strand_id
1 'polypeptide(L)'
;RPAGFRPPPGRIGVQYRLLAAGAYSAFRALRGVSRRMTRAGMGVPPGRAKSRAWGKLPRPRRLSARARYAAQLRLPLDENLVVYCAYWGRGYACSPAAIHAKALELAPHLRSVFLVEADAVDQVPDGVDHAVIGSPRAWWVLARAKYLVNNANFADDVVKRPGSVHLQTQHGTPLKTMGVDQSTYPIVAAATGSFAKLLTRMDRWDYNLSSNRYSTQMWERAFPGTYETLEYGYPRNDVYCTATAEDVTRVRARLGVPEGRTALLYAPTHRDYSTGFESRLDLEAFCEEIGDEFVVLLRAHYFYDEGRRRGGGRIIDVTRQRSSGDVCLAADALITDYSSIMFDYANLDRPIVVYADDWEVYRETRGVYFDLMEAPPGPVVRTPGELAGAFR
;
A
#
# COMPACT_ATOMS: atom_id res chain seq x y z
N ARG A 1 -30.08 9.88 0.37
CA ARG A 1 -29.66 10.69 1.54
C ARG A 1 -30.47 10.23 2.73
N PRO A 2 -29.87 9.98 3.91
CA PRO A 2 -30.64 9.67 5.12
C PRO A 2 -31.59 10.81 5.48
N ALA A 3 -32.71 10.50 6.11
CA ALA A 3 -33.64 11.51 6.62
C ALA A 3 -32.96 12.39 7.68
N GLY A 4 -33.05 13.72 7.54
CA GLY A 4 -32.49 14.68 8.51
C GLY A 4 -31.08 15.22 8.19
N PHE A 5 -30.43 14.79 7.11
CA PHE A 5 -29.10 15.33 6.73
C PHE A 5 -29.14 16.83 6.42
N ARG A 6 -28.40 17.63 7.21
CA ARG A 6 -28.14 19.05 6.96
C ARG A 6 -26.72 19.24 6.44
N PRO A 7 -26.50 19.89 5.28
CA PRO A 7 -25.16 20.18 4.80
C PRO A 7 -24.39 21.04 5.81
N PRO A 8 -23.09 20.77 6.03
CA PRO A 8 -22.26 21.57 6.95
C PRO A 8 -22.17 23.03 6.46
N PRO A 9 -21.95 24.01 7.36
CA PRO A 9 -21.83 25.42 6.96
C PRO A 9 -20.58 25.68 6.10
N GLY A 10 -20.56 26.85 5.46
CA GLY A 10 -19.41 27.30 4.67
C GLY A 10 -19.24 26.58 3.33
N ARG A 11 -18.00 26.56 2.82
CA ARG A 11 -17.68 26.13 1.45
C ARG A 11 -17.97 24.65 1.20
N ILE A 12 -17.84 23.82 2.22
CA ILE A 12 -18.16 22.38 2.16
C ILE A 12 -19.68 22.21 1.95
N GLY A 13 -20.53 22.96 2.65
CA GLY A 13 -21.99 22.94 2.43
C GLY A 13 -22.42 23.36 1.02
N VAL A 14 -21.70 24.28 0.40
CA VAL A 14 -21.96 24.69 -1.00
C VAL A 14 -21.66 23.54 -1.96
N GLN A 15 -20.57 22.79 -1.73
CA GLN A 15 -20.23 21.60 -2.53
C GLN A 15 -21.31 20.51 -2.42
N TYR A 16 -21.80 20.24 -1.21
CA TYR A 16 -22.88 19.28 -0.97
C TYR A 16 -24.20 19.69 -1.63
N ARG A 17 -24.51 20.99 -1.70
CA ARG A 17 -25.70 21.52 -2.40
C ARG A 17 -25.58 21.43 -3.92
N LEU A 18 -24.40 21.72 -4.48
CA LEU A 18 -24.16 21.61 -5.93
C LEU A 18 -24.22 20.17 -6.43
N LEU A 19 -23.70 19.22 -5.64
CA LEU A 19 -23.85 17.80 -5.93
C LEU A 19 -25.30 17.31 -5.76
N ALA A 20 -26.04 17.86 -4.79
CA ALA A 20 -27.48 17.57 -4.62
C ALA A 20 -28.30 17.91 -5.87
N ALA A 21 -27.97 19.06 -6.47
CA ALA A 21 -28.73 19.66 -7.56
C ALA A 21 -28.28 19.17 -8.95
N GLY A 22 -27.41 18.14 -9.02
CA GLY A 22 -26.88 17.64 -10.30
C GLY A 22 -25.97 18.63 -11.04
N ALA A 23 -25.57 19.75 -10.40
CA ALA A 23 -24.81 20.83 -11.01
C ALA A 23 -23.30 20.51 -11.04
N TYR A 24 -22.94 19.42 -11.72
CA TYR A 24 -21.58 18.86 -11.70
C TYR A 24 -20.53 19.79 -12.32
N SER A 25 -20.88 20.55 -13.35
CA SER A 25 -20.04 21.57 -13.98
C SER A 25 -19.71 22.71 -13.01
N ALA A 26 -20.70 23.19 -12.25
CA ALA A 26 -20.50 24.22 -11.23
C ALA A 26 -19.66 23.70 -10.04
N PHE A 27 -19.88 22.45 -9.62
CA PHE A 27 -19.03 21.78 -8.62
C PHE A 27 -17.58 21.69 -9.07
N ARG A 28 -17.33 21.28 -10.32
CA ARG A 28 -15.97 21.22 -10.90
C ARG A 28 -15.32 22.59 -11.01
N ALA A 29 -16.08 23.63 -11.36
CA ALA A 29 -15.58 25.00 -11.40
C ALA A 29 -15.16 25.47 -10.00
N LEU A 30 -16.02 25.27 -8.99
CA LEU A 30 -15.74 25.64 -7.60
C LEU A 30 -14.47 24.93 -7.06
N ARG A 31 -14.31 23.63 -7.36
CA ARG A 31 -13.12 22.87 -6.97
C ARG A 31 -11.87 23.28 -7.76
N GLY A 32 -12.03 23.69 -9.02
CA GLY A 32 -10.98 24.24 -9.86
C GLY A 32 -10.47 25.60 -9.36
N VAL A 33 -11.37 26.47 -8.90
CA VAL A 33 -11.05 27.75 -8.23
C VAL A 33 -10.33 27.48 -6.91
N SER A 34 -10.80 26.52 -6.11
CA SER A 34 -10.14 26.13 -4.86
C SER A 34 -8.71 25.63 -5.10
N ARG A 35 -8.49 24.73 -6.08
CA ARG A 35 -7.14 24.29 -6.48
C ARG A 35 -6.25 25.42 -7.02
N ARG A 36 -6.84 26.44 -7.67
CA ARG A 36 -6.11 27.64 -8.11
C ARG A 36 -5.75 28.56 -6.95
N MET A 37 -6.63 28.75 -5.96
CA MET A 37 -6.35 29.56 -4.78
C MET A 37 -5.28 28.92 -3.90
N THR A 38 -5.32 27.59 -3.69
CA THR A 38 -4.27 26.86 -2.97
C THR A 38 -2.94 26.86 -3.74
N ARG A 39 -2.98 26.87 -5.09
CA ARG A 39 -1.78 27.06 -5.95
C ARG A 39 -1.27 28.50 -6.00
N ALA A 40 -2.11 29.50 -5.73
CA ALA A 40 -1.78 30.91 -5.77
C ALA A 40 -1.26 31.45 -4.42
N GLY A 41 -1.16 30.60 -3.38
CA GLY A 41 -0.58 30.98 -2.09
C GLY A 41 -1.38 32.02 -1.30
N MET A 42 -2.64 32.29 -1.66
CA MET A 42 -3.49 33.19 -0.90
C MET A 42 -4.01 32.46 0.35
N GLY A 43 -3.21 32.53 1.42
CA GLY A 43 -3.48 31.92 2.74
C GLY A 43 -2.24 31.61 3.59
N VAL A 44 -1.02 31.95 3.16
CA VAL A 44 0.23 31.71 3.93
C VAL A 44 0.79 33.04 4.45
N PRO A 45 1.20 33.16 5.72
CA PRO A 45 1.85 34.37 6.25
C PRO A 45 3.14 34.71 5.50
N PRO A 46 3.54 35.98 5.41
CA PRO A 46 4.63 36.41 4.54
C PRO A 46 5.99 35.98 5.10
N GLY A 47 6.54 34.89 4.55
CA GLY A 47 7.85 34.41 4.98
C GLY A 47 8.33 33.16 4.26
N ARG A 48 8.33 33.17 2.92
CA ARG A 48 9.12 32.31 1.99
C ARG A 48 8.49 32.33 0.60
N ALA A 49 8.52 33.49 -0.06
CA ALA A 49 8.10 33.63 -1.45
C ALA A 49 9.28 34.07 -2.33
N LYS A 50 10.20 33.15 -2.63
CA LYS A 50 11.10 33.28 -3.79
C LYS A 50 11.28 31.91 -4.47
N SER A 51 11.19 31.93 -5.80
CA SER A 51 11.39 30.83 -6.77
C SER A 51 10.20 29.91 -7.09
N ARG A 52 9.15 30.40 -7.77
CA ARG A 52 8.25 29.48 -8.49
C ARG A 52 7.44 30.06 -9.66
N ALA A 53 8.07 30.90 -10.48
CA ALA A 53 7.41 31.47 -11.67
C ALA A 53 7.87 30.88 -13.03
N TRP A 54 8.78 29.90 -13.10
CA TRP A 54 9.25 29.31 -14.37
C TRP A 54 9.03 27.78 -14.40
N GLY A 55 7.82 27.33 -14.79
CA GLY A 55 7.45 25.91 -14.67
C GLY A 55 6.50 25.36 -15.74
N LYS A 56 6.51 25.91 -16.96
CA LYS A 56 5.71 25.38 -18.09
C LYS A 56 6.51 25.12 -19.38
N LEU A 57 7.84 25.18 -19.35
CA LEU A 57 8.66 24.53 -20.37
C LEU A 57 9.23 23.23 -19.80
N PRO A 58 9.19 22.10 -20.54
CA PRO A 58 9.88 20.90 -20.13
C PRO A 58 11.37 21.21 -20.02
N ARG A 59 11.93 21.04 -18.82
CA ARG A 59 13.37 21.22 -18.57
C ARG A 59 14.17 20.40 -19.60
N PRO A 60 15.24 20.92 -20.22
CA PRO A 60 15.97 20.25 -21.32
C PRO A 60 16.48 18.84 -20.95
N ARG A 61 16.77 18.61 -19.67
CA ARG A 61 17.10 17.28 -19.12
C ARG A 61 15.98 16.22 -19.25
N ARG A 62 14.70 16.63 -19.23
CA ARG A 62 13.55 15.71 -19.39
C ARG A 62 13.31 15.33 -20.84
N LEU A 63 13.52 16.25 -21.77
CA LEU A 63 13.42 15.98 -23.22
C LEU A 63 14.52 15.01 -23.67
N SER A 64 15.76 15.25 -23.25
CA SER A 64 16.88 14.35 -23.54
C SER A 64 16.72 12.97 -22.91
N ALA A 65 16.15 12.86 -21.70
CA ALA A 65 15.85 11.57 -21.09
C ALA A 65 14.79 10.77 -21.88
N ARG A 66 13.72 11.43 -22.34
CA ARG A 66 12.69 10.79 -23.17
C ARG A 66 13.20 10.35 -24.53
N ALA A 67 13.99 11.19 -25.20
CA ALA A 67 14.63 10.84 -26.46
C ALA A 67 15.58 9.64 -26.29
N ARG A 68 16.36 9.63 -25.20
CA ARG A 68 17.23 8.50 -24.86
C ARG A 68 16.43 7.22 -24.62
N TYR A 69 15.35 7.28 -23.84
CA TYR A 69 14.48 6.12 -23.60
C TYR A 69 13.85 5.62 -24.91
N ALA A 70 13.35 6.52 -25.76
CA ALA A 70 12.82 6.16 -27.07
C ALA A 70 13.85 5.48 -27.99
N ALA A 71 15.12 5.92 -27.95
CA ALA A 71 16.20 5.25 -28.66
C ALA A 71 16.52 3.87 -28.06
N GLN A 72 16.52 3.75 -26.73
CA GLN A 72 16.75 2.48 -26.03
C GLN A 72 15.64 1.45 -26.33
N LEU A 73 14.39 1.89 -26.51
CA LEU A 73 13.28 1.02 -26.92
C LEU A 73 13.45 0.44 -28.34
N ARG A 74 14.41 0.90 -29.15
CA ARG A 74 14.72 0.30 -30.45
C ARG A 74 15.75 -0.82 -30.36
N LEU A 75 16.40 -0.97 -29.21
CA LEU A 75 17.32 -2.07 -28.96
C LEU A 75 16.54 -3.37 -28.70
N PRO A 76 17.15 -4.53 -28.98
CA PRO A 76 16.55 -5.82 -28.66
C PRO A 76 16.30 -5.94 -27.16
N LEU A 77 15.23 -6.67 -26.83
CA LEU A 77 15.03 -7.13 -25.47
C LEU A 77 16.23 -7.97 -25.04
N ASP A 78 16.56 -7.86 -23.77
CA ASP A 78 17.52 -8.74 -23.11
C ASP A 78 16.72 -9.88 -22.49
N GLU A 79 16.77 -11.04 -23.16
CA GLU A 79 16.01 -12.24 -22.79
C GLU A 79 16.33 -12.75 -21.38
N ASN A 80 17.48 -12.37 -20.82
CA ASN A 80 17.92 -12.77 -19.49
C ASN A 80 17.73 -11.66 -18.44
N LEU A 81 17.06 -10.55 -18.74
CA LEU A 81 16.90 -9.43 -17.81
C LEU A 81 15.51 -9.40 -17.16
N VAL A 82 15.49 -9.36 -15.83
CA VAL A 82 14.30 -9.19 -15.00
C VAL A 82 14.38 -7.90 -14.19
N VAL A 83 13.32 -7.11 -14.23
CA VAL A 83 13.20 -5.87 -13.44
C VAL A 83 12.09 -6.03 -12.41
N TYR A 84 12.45 -5.84 -11.14
CA TYR A 84 11.52 -5.94 -10.01
C TYR A 84 11.22 -4.54 -9.45
N CYS A 85 10.03 -4.33 -8.92
CA CYS A 85 9.68 -3.12 -8.17
C CYS A 85 8.60 -3.41 -7.13
N ALA A 86 8.76 -2.92 -5.91
CA ALA A 86 7.78 -3.06 -4.85
C ALA A 86 7.33 -1.69 -4.32
N TYR A 87 6.03 -1.50 -4.15
CA TYR A 87 5.40 -0.32 -3.56
C TYR A 87 5.93 1.02 -4.12
N TRP A 88 6.03 1.12 -5.45
CA TRP A 88 6.61 2.28 -6.14
C TRP A 88 8.08 2.55 -5.82
N GLY A 89 8.86 1.49 -5.52
CA GLY A 89 10.29 1.58 -5.26
C GLY A 89 10.65 1.76 -3.80
N ARG A 90 9.76 1.46 -2.85
CA ARG A 90 10.02 1.66 -1.41
C ARG A 90 10.88 0.56 -0.78
N GLY A 91 11.87 0.09 -1.53
CA GLY A 91 12.84 -0.92 -1.11
C GLY A 91 12.51 -2.34 -1.55
N TYR A 92 13.24 -3.28 -0.98
CA TYR A 92 13.16 -4.70 -1.25
C TYR A 92 12.10 -5.36 -0.35
N ALA A 93 10.88 -5.56 -0.86
CA ALA A 93 9.77 -6.07 -0.06
C ALA A 93 8.69 -6.79 -0.89
N CYS A 94 7.76 -7.45 -0.17
CA CYS A 94 6.54 -8.05 -0.70
C CYS A 94 6.80 -9.16 -1.73
N SER A 95 5.77 -9.54 -2.50
CA SER A 95 5.84 -10.63 -3.47
C SER A 95 6.95 -10.44 -4.52
N PRO A 96 7.26 -9.23 -5.02
CA PRO A 96 8.41 -9.05 -5.91
C PRO A 96 9.75 -9.47 -5.30
N ALA A 97 9.97 -9.19 -4.01
CA ALA A 97 11.18 -9.62 -3.30
C ALA A 97 11.21 -11.13 -3.05
N ALA A 98 10.07 -11.74 -2.70
CA ALA A 98 9.97 -13.19 -2.53
C ALA A 98 10.21 -13.94 -3.85
N ILE A 99 9.63 -13.45 -4.96
CA ILE A 99 9.87 -14.00 -6.30
C ILE A 99 11.34 -13.85 -6.68
N HIS A 100 11.95 -12.69 -6.43
CA HIS A 100 13.38 -12.49 -6.70
C HIS A 100 14.24 -13.49 -5.90
N ALA A 101 13.99 -13.63 -4.60
CA ALA A 101 14.74 -14.57 -3.75
C ALA A 101 14.66 -16.00 -4.29
N LYS A 102 13.46 -16.47 -4.69
CA LYS A 102 13.29 -17.81 -5.25
C LYS A 102 13.88 -17.94 -6.67
N ALA A 103 13.86 -16.86 -7.46
CA ALA A 103 14.44 -16.84 -8.80
C ALA A 103 15.97 -17.02 -8.79
N LEU A 104 16.66 -16.57 -7.74
CA LEU A 104 18.10 -16.81 -7.58
C LEU A 104 18.43 -18.32 -7.53
N GLU A 105 17.50 -19.14 -7.03
CA GLU A 105 17.65 -20.60 -6.99
C GLU A 105 17.20 -21.27 -8.29
N LEU A 106 16.01 -20.90 -8.78
CA LEU A 106 15.36 -21.58 -9.91
C LEU A 106 15.84 -21.11 -11.28
N ALA A 107 16.28 -19.86 -11.38
CA ALA A 107 16.67 -19.22 -12.62
C ALA A 107 17.94 -18.34 -12.46
N PRO A 108 19.07 -18.91 -11.98
CA PRO A 108 20.30 -18.15 -11.70
C PRO A 108 20.94 -17.52 -12.95
N HIS A 109 20.54 -17.95 -14.15
CA HIS A 109 20.98 -17.36 -15.41
C HIS A 109 20.33 -15.99 -15.69
N LEU A 110 19.25 -15.64 -14.98
CA LEU A 110 18.58 -14.36 -15.11
C LEU A 110 19.29 -13.29 -14.29
N ARG A 111 19.55 -12.16 -14.94
CA ARG A 111 20.07 -10.95 -14.29
C ARG A 111 18.91 -10.13 -13.76
N SER A 112 18.91 -9.92 -12.46
CA SER A 112 17.84 -9.22 -11.75
C SER A 112 18.26 -7.80 -11.41
N VAL A 113 17.37 -6.83 -11.61
CA VAL A 113 17.57 -5.44 -11.16
C VAL A 113 16.34 -4.97 -10.40
N PHE A 114 16.52 -4.60 -9.13
CA PHE A 114 15.44 -4.05 -8.30
C PHE A 114 15.36 -2.52 -8.46
N LEU A 115 14.18 -2.00 -8.78
CA LEU A 115 13.96 -0.55 -8.84
C LEU A 115 13.59 -0.03 -7.45
N VAL A 116 14.31 1.00 -7.00
CA VAL A 116 14.10 1.64 -5.70
C VAL A 116 14.13 3.16 -5.81
N GLU A 117 13.47 3.84 -4.89
CA GLU A 117 13.64 5.28 -4.66
C GLU A 117 15.02 5.54 -4.04
N ALA A 118 15.51 6.78 -4.19
CA ALA A 118 16.86 7.14 -3.74
C ALA A 118 17.05 6.95 -2.22
N ASP A 119 16.01 7.15 -1.43
CA ASP A 119 15.98 7.01 0.04
C ASP A 119 15.80 5.56 0.51
N ALA A 120 15.59 4.62 -0.42
CA ALA A 120 15.42 3.19 -0.13
C ALA A 120 16.62 2.35 -0.58
N VAL A 121 17.69 2.97 -1.09
CA VAL A 121 18.91 2.28 -1.54
C VAL A 121 19.57 1.51 -0.39
N ASP A 122 19.71 2.13 0.78
CA ASP A 122 20.34 1.51 1.96
C ASP A 122 19.52 0.35 2.55
N GLN A 123 18.31 0.12 2.03
CA GLN A 123 17.41 -0.96 2.44
C GLN A 123 17.44 -2.14 1.47
N VAL A 124 18.20 -2.04 0.38
CA VAL A 124 18.42 -3.14 -0.55
C VAL A 124 19.47 -4.08 0.06
N PRO A 125 19.20 -5.38 0.18
CA PRO A 125 20.18 -6.33 0.72
C PRO A 125 21.49 -6.33 -0.06
N ASP A 126 22.60 -6.57 0.63
CA ASP A 126 23.91 -6.72 0.01
C ASP A 126 23.88 -7.80 -1.09
N GLY A 127 24.52 -7.50 -2.21
CA GLY A 127 24.55 -8.37 -3.39
C GLY A 127 23.33 -8.29 -4.31
N VAL A 128 22.25 -7.59 -3.92
CA VAL A 128 21.10 -7.35 -4.81
C VAL A 128 21.38 -6.14 -5.71
N ASP A 129 21.46 -6.38 -7.02
CA ASP A 129 21.62 -5.31 -8.01
C ASP A 129 20.33 -4.46 -8.08
N HIS A 130 20.50 -3.14 -8.12
CA HIS A 130 19.42 -2.17 -8.08
C HIS A 130 19.66 -0.98 -9.01
N ALA A 131 18.57 -0.23 -9.27
CA ALA A 131 18.65 1.04 -9.97
C ALA A 131 17.66 2.05 -9.37
N VAL A 132 18.13 3.28 -9.15
CA VAL A 132 17.30 4.36 -8.63
C VAL A 132 16.28 4.79 -9.67
N ILE A 133 15.01 4.86 -9.31
CA ILE A 133 13.91 5.27 -10.17
C ILE A 133 14.20 6.65 -10.79
N GLY A 134 13.98 6.75 -12.10
CA GLY A 134 14.24 7.98 -12.87
C GLY A 134 15.70 8.18 -13.30
N SER A 135 16.64 7.36 -12.81
CA SER A 135 18.03 7.37 -13.28
C SER A 135 18.16 6.86 -14.73
N PRO A 136 19.24 7.21 -15.46
CA PRO A 136 19.51 6.64 -16.78
C PRO A 136 19.58 5.10 -16.78
N ARG A 137 20.09 4.49 -15.70
CA ARG A 137 20.16 3.04 -15.52
C ARG A 137 18.75 2.43 -15.40
N ALA A 138 17.87 3.03 -14.60
CA ALA A 138 16.49 2.58 -14.48
C ALA A 138 15.74 2.61 -15.81
N TRP A 139 15.88 3.69 -16.59
CA TRP A 139 15.29 3.77 -17.93
C TRP A 139 15.88 2.76 -18.91
N TRP A 140 17.20 2.51 -18.84
CA TRP A 140 17.87 1.51 -19.66
C TRP A 140 17.33 0.09 -19.40
N VAL A 141 17.25 -0.32 -18.13
CA VAL A 141 16.75 -1.67 -17.80
C VAL A 141 15.27 -1.81 -18.13
N LEU A 142 14.44 -0.79 -17.86
CA LEU A 142 13.02 -0.78 -18.22
C LEU A 142 12.78 -0.81 -19.74
N ALA A 143 13.70 -0.30 -20.56
CA ALA A 143 13.56 -0.32 -22.01
C ALA A 143 13.84 -1.70 -22.62
N ARG A 144 14.67 -2.51 -21.94
CA ARG A 144 15.25 -3.74 -22.49
C ARG A 144 14.83 -5.01 -21.77
N ALA A 145 14.32 -4.95 -20.55
CA ALA A 145 13.99 -6.13 -19.78
C ALA A 145 12.98 -7.04 -20.49
N LYS A 146 13.26 -8.34 -20.47
CA LYS A 146 12.31 -9.36 -20.90
C LYS A 146 11.18 -9.51 -19.89
N TYR A 147 11.48 -9.45 -18.60
CA TYR A 147 10.52 -9.68 -17.53
C TYR A 147 10.42 -8.46 -16.61
N LEU A 148 9.19 -8.06 -16.26
CA LEU A 148 8.89 -6.94 -15.38
C LEU A 148 7.93 -7.42 -14.29
N VAL A 149 8.37 -7.40 -13.03
CA VAL A 149 7.60 -7.88 -11.87
C VAL A 149 7.31 -6.70 -10.94
N ASN A 150 6.04 -6.45 -10.66
CA ASN A 150 5.62 -5.33 -9.80
C ASN A 150 4.38 -5.68 -9.01
N ASN A 151 4.20 -5.07 -7.83
CA ASN A 151 3.01 -5.21 -7.00
C ASN A 151 2.13 -3.95 -6.98
N ALA A 152 2.56 -2.87 -7.63
CA ALA A 152 1.89 -1.58 -7.71
C ALA A 152 1.84 -1.11 -9.17
N ASN A 153 2.40 0.06 -9.50
CA ASN A 153 2.43 0.54 -10.88
C ASN A 153 3.81 1.09 -11.25
N PHE A 154 4.31 0.73 -12.44
CA PHE A 154 5.40 1.48 -13.07
C PHE A 154 4.90 2.84 -13.54
N ALA A 155 5.83 3.78 -13.72
CA ALA A 155 5.54 5.12 -14.22
C ALA A 155 4.73 5.09 -15.54
N ASP A 156 3.91 6.12 -15.75
CA ASP A 156 3.06 6.26 -16.95
C ASP A 156 3.88 6.28 -18.25
N ASP A 157 5.11 6.78 -18.19
CA ASP A 157 6.01 6.90 -19.35
C ASP A 157 6.66 5.55 -19.74
N VAL A 158 6.48 4.47 -18.96
CA VAL A 158 7.02 3.13 -19.29
C VAL A 158 6.18 2.47 -20.38
N VAL A 159 6.84 2.10 -21.47
CA VAL A 159 6.24 1.49 -22.66
C VAL A 159 6.31 -0.03 -22.57
N LYS A 160 5.16 -0.70 -22.73
CA LYS A 160 5.09 -2.16 -22.90
C LYS A 160 5.69 -2.54 -24.24
N ARG A 161 6.72 -3.40 -24.23
CA ARG A 161 7.39 -3.87 -25.44
C ARG A 161 6.77 -5.18 -25.93
N PRO A 162 6.49 -5.35 -27.23
CA PRO A 162 6.15 -6.66 -27.78
C PRO A 162 7.23 -7.69 -27.41
N GLY A 163 6.81 -8.83 -26.89
CA GLY A 163 7.71 -9.90 -26.43
C GLY A 163 8.23 -9.76 -25.00
N SER A 164 7.99 -8.63 -24.30
CA SER A 164 8.25 -8.52 -22.86
C SER A 164 7.08 -9.08 -22.05
N VAL A 165 7.35 -9.60 -20.86
CA VAL A 165 6.40 -10.18 -19.92
C VAL A 165 6.28 -9.29 -18.68
N HIS A 166 5.07 -8.94 -18.29
CA HIS A 166 4.73 -8.11 -17.15
C HIS A 166 3.84 -8.88 -16.19
N LEU A 167 4.37 -9.14 -15.01
CA LEU A 167 3.66 -9.75 -13.89
C LEU A 167 3.25 -8.66 -12.89
N GLN A 168 1.94 -8.48 -12.72
CA GLN A 168 1.35 -7.74 -11.61
C GLN A 168 1.10 -8.72 -10.47
N THR A 169 1.76 -8.53 -9.33
CA THR A 169 1.59 -9.42 -8.18
C THR A 169 0.47 -8.98 -7.24
N GLN A 170 -0.08 -7.77 -7.40
CA GLN A 170 -0.94 -7.12 -6.40
C GLN A 170 -0.27 -7.11 -5.01
N HIS A 171 -0.98 -6.70 -3.96
CA HIS A 171 -0.37 -6.53 -2.63
C HIS A 171 -1.32 -6.82 -1.45
N GLY A 172 -2.32 -7.67 -1.65
CA GLY A 172 -3.21 -8.13 -0.59
C GLY A 172 -4.61 -8.45 -1.11
N THR A 173 -5.29 -9.40 -0.46
CA THR A 173 -6.70 -9.67 -0.74
C THR A 173 -7.54 -8.42 -0.44
N PRO A 174 -8.42 -8.01 -1.37
CA PRO A 174 -9.12 -6.74 -1.22
C PRO A 174 -10.31 -6.87 -0.28
N LEU A 175 -10.29 -6.16 0.85
CA LEU A 175 -11.51 -5.86 1.61
C LEU A 175 -12.24 -4.66 0.97
N LYS A 176 -11.51 -3.56 0.78
CA LYS A 176 -12.02 -2.29 0.25
C LYS A 176 -12.13 -2.33 -1.27
N THR A 177 -13.01 -1.50 -1.84
CA THR A 177 -13.11 -1.37 -3.29
C THR A 177 -11.83 -0.84 -3.92
N MET A 178 -11.45 -1.40 -5.07
CA MET A 178 -10.20 -1.14 -5.76
C MET A 178 -10.41 -0.82 -7.24
N GLY A 179 -9.37 -0.31 -7.89
CA GLY A 179 -9.37 -0.08 -9.32
C GLY A 179 -10.57 0.76 -9.78
N VAL A 180 -11.24 0.34 -10.86
CA VAL A 180 -12.38 1.07 -11.44
C VAL A 180 -13.63 1.07 -10.55
N ASP A 181 -13.76 0.13 -9.60
CA ASP A 181 -14.88 0.10 -8.65
C ASP A 181 -14.88 1.32 -7.72
N GLN A 182 -13.72 1.96 -7.52
CA GLN A 182 -13.63 3.19 -6.73
C GLN A 182 -14.35 4.37 -7.38
N SER A 183 -14.71 4.29 -8.67
CA SER A 183 -15.35 5.39 -9.42
C SER A 183 -16.68 5.85 -8.83
N THR A 184 -17.37 4.98 -8.09
CA THR A 184 -18.64 5.28 -7.41
C THR A 184 -18.45 5.96 -6.05
N TYR A 185 -17.22 6.04 -5.53
CA TYR A 185 -16.88 6.62 -4.22
C TYR A 185 -16.13 7.95 -4.39
N PRO A 186 -16.80 9.13 -4.29
CA PRO A 186 -16.25 10.42 -4.73
C PRO A 186 -14.93 10.84 -4.07
N ILE A 187 -14.74 10.52 -2.78
CA ILE A 187 -13.53 10.86 -2.03
C ILE A 187 -12.34 10.08 -2.58
N VAL A 188 -12.50 8.76 -2.72
CA VAL A 188 -11.46 7.85 -3.21
C VAL A 188 -11.22 8.05 -4.69
N ALA A 189 -12.25 8.15 -5.52
CA ALA A 189 -12.14 8.42 -6.95
C ALA A 189 -11.29 9.68 -7.22
N ALA A 190 -11.43 10.71 -6.39
CA ALA A 190 -10.64 11.93 -6.49
C ALA A 190 -9.16 11.73 -6.13
N ALA A 191 -8.84 10.79 -5.23
CA ALA A 191 -7.48 10.42 -4.84
C ALA A 191 -6.81 9.47 -5.85
N THR A 192 -7.55 8.49 -6.36
CA THR A 192 -7.08 7.50 -7.37
C THR A 192 -6.65 8.18 -8.67
N GLY A 193 -7.27 9.32 -9.01
CA GLY A 193 -6.88 10.13 -10.15
C GLY A 193 -7.59 9.71 -11.43
N SER A 194 -6.84 9.42 -12.50
CA SER A 194 -7.43 9.13 -13.81
C SER A 194 -7.62 7.62 -14.00
N PHE A 195 -8.88 7.18 -14.08
CA PHE A 195 -9.20 5.79 -14.43
C PHE A 195 -8.74 5.42 -15.84
N ALA A 196 -8.71 6.35 -16.79
CA ALA A 196 -8.14 6.10 -18.12
C ALA A 196 -6.65 5.71 -18.02
N LYS A 197 -5.87 6.42 -17.19
CA LYS A 197 -4.48 6.04 -16.92
C LYS A 197 -4.37 4.71 -16.18
N LEU A 198 -5.32 4.38 -15.31
CA LEU A 198 -5.37 3.09 -14.65
C LEU A 198 -5.50 1.96 -15.68
N LEU A 199 -6.45 2.09 -16.61
CA LEU A 199 -6.65 1.12 -17.70
C LEU A 199 -5.40 1.00 -18.56
N THR A 200 -4.79 2.12 -18.98
CA THR A 200 -3.52 2.08 -19.75
C THR A 200 -2.38 1.39 -18.99
N ARG A 201 -2.34 1.47 -17.65
CA ARG A 201 -1.31 0.78 -16.87
C ARG A 201 -1.54 -0.73 -16.84
N MET A 202 -2.81 -1.12 -16.76
CA MET A 202 -3.29 -2.50 -16.74
C MET A 202 -3.14 -3.19 -18.11
N ASP A 203 -3.31 -2.46 -19.22
CA ASP A 203 -3.07 -2.97 -20.59
C ASP A 203 -1.63 -3.46 -20.81
N ARG A 204 -0.72 -3.16 -19.88
CA ARG A 204 0.67 -3.63 -19.92
C ARG A 204 0.84 -5.01 -19.31
N TRP A 205 -0.10 -5.49 -18.49
CA TRP A 205 0.03 -6.74 -17.74
C TRP A 205 -0.26 -7.93 -18.66
N ASP A 206 0.61 -8.94 -18.63
CA ASP A 206 0.26 -10.25 -19.22
C ASP A 206 -0.26 -11.18 -18.13
N TYR A 207 0.22 -11.03 -16.90
CA TYR A 207 -0.17 -11.85 -15.76
C TYR A 207 -0.62 -10.99 -14.58
N ASN A 208 -1.67 -11.42 -13.89
CA ASN A 208 -2.12 -10.85 -12.63
C ASN A 208 -2.23 -11.96 -11.56
N LEU A 209 -1.41 -11.85 -10.52
CA LEU A 209 -1.41 -12.80 -9.42
C LEU A 209 -2.62 -12.57 -8.51
N SER A 210 -3.25 -13.67 -8.13
CA SER A 210 -4.38 -13.69 -7.21
C SER A 210 -4.10 -14.64 -6.05
N SER A 211 -4.49 -14.20 -4.85
CA SER A 211 -4.26 -14.99 -3.64
C SER A 211 -5.27 -16.11 -3.43
N ASN A 212 -6.48 -15.96 -3.98
CA ASN A 212 -7.61 -16.85 -3.79
C ASN A 212 -8.72 -16.50 -4.79
N ARG A 213 -9.69 -17.41 -4.97
CA ARG A 213 -10.83 -17.25 -5.88
C ARG A 213 -11.64 -15.97 -5.62
N TYR A 214 -11.79 -15.59 -4.36
CA TYR A 214 -12.44 -14.33 -3.98
C TYR A 214 -11.70 -13.12 -4.57
N SER A 215 -10.38 -13.07 -4.39
CA SER A 215 -9.54 -12.00 -4.93
C SER A 215 -9.60 -11.96 -6.47
N THR A 216 -9.64 -13.11 -7.12
CA THR A 216 -9.78 -13.23 -8.58
C THR A 216 -11.03 -12.53 -9.09
N GLN A 217 -12.18 -12.86 -8.51
CA GLN A 217 -13.46 -12.23 -8.88
C GLN A 217 -13.41 -10.70 -8.71
N MET A 218 -12.77 -10.22 -7.63
CA MET A 218 -12.65 -8.79 -7.39
C MET A 218 -11.67 -8.12 -8.35
N TRP A 219 -10.57 -8.77 -8.71
CA TRP A 219 -9.57 -8.23 -9.64
C TRP A 219 -10.08 -8.15 -11.07
N GLU A 220 -10.80 -9.17 -11.56
CA GLU A 220 -11.41 -9.16 -12.89
C GLU A 220 -12.39 -7.99 -13.05
N ARG A 221 -13.11 -7.66 -11.97
CA ARG A 221 -14.02 -6.51 -11.94
C ARG A 221 -13.30 -5.17 -11.77
N ALA A 222 -12.37 -5.07 -10.82
CA ALA A 222 -11.67 -3.84 -10.47
C ALA A 222 -10.64 -3.41 -11.55
N PHE A 223 -10.08 -4.38 -12.26
CA PHE A 223 -9.06 -4.18 -13.29
C PHE A 223 -9.47 -4.99 -14.53
N PRO A 224 -10.45 -4.53 -15.32
CA PRO A 224 -10.98 -5.28 -16.47
C PRO A 224 -10.00 -5.23 -17.65
N GLY A 225 -9.02 -6.15 -17.68
CA GLY A 225 -7.97 -6.24 -18.69
C GLY A 225 -7.83 -7.63 -19.31
N THR A 226 -6.93 -7.77 -20.28
CA THR A 226 -6.71 -9.00 -21.06
C THR A 226 -5.56 -9.87 -20.53
N TYR A 227 -5.29 -9.81 -19.23
CA TYR A 227 -4.20 -10.57 -18.59
C TYR A 227 -4.69 -11.98 -18.19
N GLU A 228 -3.74 -12.90 -18.03
CA GLU A 228 -3.97 -14.21 -17.43
C GLU A 228 -3.93 -14.09 -15.90
N THR A 229 -4.95 -14.61 -15.22
CA THR A 229 -4.97 -14.66 -13.75
C THR A 229 -4.21 -15.89 -13.25
N LEU A 230 -3.28 -15.67 -12.33
CA LEU A 230 -2.50 -16.73 -11.67
C LEU A 230 -2.99 -16.92 -10.23
N GLU A 231 -3.81 -17.94 -9.96
CA GLU A 231 -4.34 -18.25 -8.61
C GLU A 231 -3.34 -19.09 -7.79
N TYR A 232 -2.18 -18.53 -7.46
CA TYR A 232 -1.10 -19.25 -6.76
C TYR A 232 -0.89 -18.86 -5.30
N GLY A 233 -1.69 -17.93 -4.75
CA GLY A 233 -1.35 -17.32 -3.48
C GLY A 233 -0.34 -16.18 -3.66
N TYR A 234 0.03 -15.51 -2.57
CA TYR A 234 1.09 -14.50 -2.62
C TYR A 234 2.44 -15.08 -2.18
N PRO A 235 3.50 -15.00 -3.00
CA PRO A 235 4.85 -15.48 -2.64
C PRO A 235 5.40 -14.89 -1.34
N ARG A 236 4.96 -13.69 -0.95
CA ARG A 236 5.35 -13.08 0.34
C ARG A 236 4.84 -13.85 1.56
N ASN A 237 3.83 -14.71 1.38
CA ASN A 237 3.18 -15.49 2.43
C ASN A 237 3.78 -16.91 2.54
N ASP A 238 4.65 -17.34 1.62
CA ASP A 238 5.31 -18.66 1.66
C ASP A 238 6.05 -18.89 2.99
N VAL A 239 6.56 -17.82 3.59
CA VAL A 239 7.24 -17.85 4.88
C VAL A 239 6.33 -18.36 6.02
N TYR A 240 5.01 -18.16 5.93
CA TYR A 240 4.07 -18.66 6.94
C TYR A 240 3.92 -20.19 6.92
N CYS A 241 4.16 -20.80 5.75
CA CYS A 241 4.09 -22.25 5.58
C CYS A 241 5.43 -22.94 5.78
N THR A 242 6.54 -22.21 5.71
CA THR A 242 7.90 -22.77 5.69
C THR A 242 8.75 -22.40 6.91
N ALA A 243 8.38 -21.37 7.66
CA ALA A 243 9.10 -20.96 8.85
C ALA A 243 9.08 -22.06 9.93
N THR A 244 10.26 -22.31 10.50
CA THR A 244 10.44 -23.19 11.65
C THR A 244 10.28 -22.43 12.97
N ALA A 245 10.18 -23.17 14.09
CA ALA A 245 10.19 -22.56 15.41
C ALA A 245 11.49 -21.75 15.68
N GLU A 246 12.62 -22.19 15.14
CA GLU A 246 13.89 -21.46 15.24
C GLU A 246 13.83 -20.11 14.49
N ASP A 247 13.22 -20.10 13.30
CA ASP A 247 13.02 -18.86 12.54
C ASP A 247 12.15 -17.87 13.32
N VAL A 248 11.05 -18.34 13.92
CA VAL A 248 10.18 -17.51 14.76
C VAL A 248 10.97 -16.95 15.95
N THR A 249 11.73 -17.77 16.67
CA THR A 249 12.57 -17.33 17.80
C THR A 249 13.59 -16.28 17.37
N ARG A 250 14.27 -16.50 16.24
CA ARG A 250 15.26 -15.55 15.69
C ARG A 250 14.61 -14.21 15.32
N VAL A 251 13.43 -14.24 14.70
CA VAL A 251 12.68 -13.04 14.34
C VAL A 251 12.20 -12.29 15.60
N ARG A 252 11.67 -13.00 16.60
CA ARG A 252 11.24 -12.44 17.89
C ARG A 252 12.40 -11.75 18.60
N ALA A 253 13.56 -12.41 18.69
CA ALA A 253 14.77 -11.85 19.28
C ALA A 253 15.23 -10.58 18.54
N ARG A 254 15.26 -10.60 17.20
CA ARG A 254 15.65 -9.43 16.39
C ARG A 254 14.68 -8.25 16.54
N LEU A 255 13.39 -8.51 16.71
CA LEU A 255 12.39 -7.48 16.96
C LEU A 255 12.37 -7.01 18.43
N GLY A 256 13.11 -7.66 19.33
CA GLY A 256 13.15 -7.31 20.75
C GLY A 256 11.96 -7.80 21.56
N VAL A 257 11.26 -8.83 21.08
CA VAL A 257 10.17 -9.48 21.82
C VAL A 257 10.76 -10.24 23.01
N PRO A 258 10.40 -9.91 24.27
CA PRO A 258 10.95 -10.61 25.42
C PRO A 258 10.50 -12.07 25.46
N GLU A 259 11.37 -12.94 25.97
CA GLU A 259 11.08 -14.37 26.13
C GLU A 259 9.88 -14.58 27.07
N GLY A 260 9.03 -15.55 26.73
CA GLY A 260 7.84 -15.91 27.51
C GLY A 260 6.67 -14.90 27.46
N ARG A 261 6.79 -13.77 26.74
CA ARG A 261 5.69 -12.81 26.56
C ARG A 261 4.81 -13.17 25.36
N THR A 262 3.52 -12.89 25.45
CA THR A 262 2.59 -13.00 24.31
C THR A 262 2.63 -11.71 23.49
N ALA A 263 3.00 -11.80 22.20
CA ALA A 263 3.15 -10.66 21.31
C ALA A 263 1.85 -10.37 20.54
N LEU A 264 1.29 -9.17 20.72
CA LEU A 264 0.10 -8.70 20.02
C LEU A 264 0.51 -7.72 18.91
N LEU A 265 0.28 -8.07 17.65
CA LEU A 265 0.53 -7.16 16.53
C LEU A 265 -0.64 -6.20 16.37
N TYR A 266 -0.42 -4.90 16.62
CA TYR A 266 -1.40 -3.86 16.33
C TYR A 266 -1.09 -3.19 14.98
N ALA A 267 -1.94 -3.40 13.99
CA ALA A 267 -1.72 -2.96 12.61
C ALA A 267 -2.96 -2.25 11.99
N PRO A 268 -3.32 -1.03 12.45
CA PRO A 268 -4.49 -0.30 11.96
C PRO A 268 -4.29 0.27 10.54
N THR A 269 -5.39 0.44 9.80
CA THR A 269 -5.37 1.02 8.45
C THR A 269 -5.26 2.54 8.46
N HIS A 270 -4.65 3.09 7.41
CA HIS A 270 -4.70 4.52 7.14
C HIS A 270 -6.13 4.96 6.77
N ARG A 271 -6.56 6.12 7.30
CA ARG A 271 -7.86 6.73 7.00
C ARG A 271 -7.71 7.90 6.02
N ASP A 272 -8.18 7.71 4.78
CA ASP A 272 -8.11 8.73 3.72
C ASP A 272 -8.93 10.01 4.02
N TYR A 273 -9.83 9.96 5.01
CA TYR A 273 -10.68 11.08 5.45
C TYR A 273 -10.18 11.79 6.72
N SER A 274 -9.08 11.33 7.32
CA SER A 274 -8.47 11.99 8.48
C SER A 274 -7.18 12.72 8.08
N THR A 275 -6.98 13.92 8.62
CA THR A 275 -5.71 14.65 8.48
C THR A 275 -4.81 14.29 9.66
N GLY A 276 -4.01 13.22 9.53
CA GLY A 276 -3.08 12.75 10.57
C GLY A 276 -3.29 11.29 10.96
N PHE A 277 -2.48 10.77 11.90
CA PHE A 277 -2.78 9.56 12.66
C PHE A 277 -2.84 9.95 14.12
N GLU A 278 -4.04 9.96 14.66
CA GLU A 278 -4.21 9.77 16.10
C GLU A 278 -4.39 8.27 16.28
N SER A 279 -3.53 7.65 17.09
CA SER A 279 -3.76 6.27 17.51
C SER A 279 -5.12 6.24 18.17
N ARG A 280 -6.09 5.57 17.54
CA ARG A 280 -7.48 5.51 18.02
C ARG A 280 -7.59 4.69 19.30
N LEU A 281 -6.55 3.89 19.55
CA LEU A 281 -6.29 3.19 20.79
C LEU A 281 -5.16 3.87 21.55
N ASP A 282 -5.38 4.18 22.83
CA ASP A 282 -4.29 4.50 23.75
C ASP A 282 -3.57 3.18 24.08
N LEU A 283 -2.41 2.97 23.49
CA LEU A 283 -1.68 1.71 23.63
C LEU A 283 -1.08 1.54 25.01
N GLU A 284 -0.71 2.62 25.67
CA GLU A 284 -0.22 2.59 27.04
C GLU A 284 -1.32 2.12 27.99
N ALA A 285 -2.50 2.76 27.91
CA ALA A 285 -3.66 2.36 28.72
C ALA A 285 -4.11 0.93 28.39
N PHE A 286 -4.12 0.55 27.10
CA PHE A 286 -4.43 -0.82 26.69
C PHE A 286 -3.44 -1.84 27.27
N CYS A 287 -2.14 -1.56 27.23
CA CYS A 287 -1.14 -2.42 27.84
C CYS A 287 -1.37 -2.54 29.36
N GLU A 288 -1.58 -1.42 30.07
CA GLU A 288 -1.92 -1.44 31.50
C GLU A 288 -3.14 -2.32 31.80
N GLU A 289 -4.12 -2.31 30.90
CA GLU A 289 -5.38 -3.01 31.08
C GLU A 289 -5.26 -4.55 30.91
N ILE A 290 -4.49 -5.01 29.94
CA ILE A 290 -4.31 -6.45 29.62
C ILE A 290 -3.24 -7.16 30.47
N GLY A 291 -2.46 -6.41 31.25
CA GLY A 291 -1.45 -6.98 32.14
C GLY A 291 -0.06 -7.18 31.50
N ASP A 292 0.87 -7.69 32.30
CA ASP A 292 2.29 -7.70 31.94
C ASP A 292 2.69 -8.83 30.99
N GLU A 293 1.93 -9.93 30.95
CA GLU A 293 2.22 -11.08 30.07
C GLU A 293 2.25 -10.72 28.57
N PHE A 294 1.61 -9.61 28.18
CA PHE A 294 1.55 -9.14 26.80
C PHE A 294 2.60 -8.07 26.47
N VAL A 295 3.04 -8.09 25.21
CA VAL A 295 3.81 -7.03 24.56
C VAL A 295 3.12 -6.67 23.24
N VAL A 296 3.06 -5.38 22.90
CA VAL A 296 2.42 -4.90 21.68
C VAL A 296 3.47 -4.56 20.62
N LEU A 297 3.36 -5.17 19.44
CA LEU A 297 4.11 -4.78 18.25
C LEU A 297 3.28 -3.75 17.48
N LEU A 298 3.69 -2.48 17.51
CA LEU A 298 3.00 -1.41 16.78
C LEU A 298 3.50 -1.34 15.34
N ARG A 299 2.61 -1.58 14.37
CA ARG A 299 2.85 -1.37 12.94
C ARG A 299 1.97 -0.25 12.41
N ALA A 300 2.41 1.00 12.56
CA ALA A 300 1.73 2.15 11.98
C ALA A 300 1.97 2.25 10.47
N HIS A 301 1.26 3.16 9.80
CA HIS A 301 1.45 3.42 8.38
C HIS A 301 2.67 4.32 8.13
N TYR A 302 3.45 4.06 7.08
CA TYR A 302 4.71 4.76 6.77
C TYR A 302 4.59 6.28 6.44
N PHE A 303 3.38 6.84 6.33
CA PHE A 303 3.19 8.28 6.13
C PHE A 303 3.39 9.08 7.43
N TYR A 304 3.56 8.38 8.55
CA TYR A 304 3.72 8.97 9.85
C TYR A 304 5.19 8.89 10.24
N ASP A 305 5.83 10.06 10.24
CA ASP A 305 7.23 10.23 10.60
C ASP A 305 7.33 10.59 12.09
N GLU A 306 8.16 9.82 12.78
CA GLU A 306 9.05 10.16 13.88
C GLU A 306 8.59 11.29 14.83
N GLY A 307 8.06 10.94 16.01
CA GLY A 307 7.85 11.97 17.03
C GLY A 307 7.50 11.54 18.44
N ARG A 308 7.04 10.31 18.65
CA ARG A 308 6.76 9.83 20.02
C ARG A 308 7.39 8.47 20.24
N ARG A 309 8.62 8.46 20.77
CA ARG A 309 9.10 7.35 21.60
C ARG A 309 8.12 7.20 22.75
N ARG A 310 7.10 6.38 22.54
CA ARG A 310 6.14 5.96 23.54
C ARG A 310 6.78 4.83 24.34
N GLY A 311 7.68 5.26 25.22
CA GLY A 311 8.49 4.41 26.07
C GLY A 311 7.68 3.88 27.23
N GLY A 312 6.92 2.81 26.98
CA GLY A 312 6.75 1.74 27.95
C GLY A 312 7.50 0.53 27.41
N GLY A 313 8.21 -0.24 28.24
CA GLY A 313 8.96 -1.44 27.81
C GLY A 313 8.11 -2.55 27.16
N ARG A 314 6.81 -2.30 26.96
CA ARG A 314 5.80 -3.22 26.43
C ARG A 314 5.28 -2.83 25.04
N ILE A 315 5.73 -1.72 24.45
CA ILE A 315 5.38 -1.34 23.08
C ILE A 315 6.65 -1.36 22.23
N ILE A 316 6.67 -2.23 21.22
CA ILE A 316 7.77 -2.37 20.26
C ILE A 316 7.31 -1.79 18.92
N ASP A 317 7.91 -0.69 18.50
CA ASP A 317 7.62 -0.09 17.20
C ASP A 317 8.27 -0.89 16.06
N VAL A 318 7.44 -1.54 15.27
CA VAL A 318 7.83 -2.33 14.08
C VAL A 318 7.36 -1.66 12.78
N THR A 319 6.97 -0.38 12.82
CA THR A 319 6.49 0.39 11.65
C THR A 319 7.50 0.40 10.49
N ARG A 320 8.80 0.47 10.83
CA ARG A 320 9.89 0.50 9.83
C ARG A 320 10.28 -0.89 9.34
N GLN A 321 9.73 -1.96 9.92
CA GLN A 321 10.01 -3.33 9.48
C GLN A 321 9.32 -3.61 8.13
N ARG A 322 10.13 -3.80 7.09
CA ARG A 322 9.64 -3.98 5.71
C ARG A 322 9.00 -5.35 5.51
N SER A 323 9.54 -6.40 6.11
CA SER A 323 8.93 -7.73 6.03
C SER A 323 7.64 -7.76 6.84
N SER A 324 6.50 -7.84 6.14
CA SER A 324 5.22 -8.17 6.79
C SER A 324 5.26 -9.58 7.37
N GLY A 325 5.90 -10.51 6.66
CA GLY A 325 6.03 -11.90 7.08
C GLY A 325 6.66 -12.04 8.46
N ASP A 326 7.80 -11.39 8.66
CA ASP A 326 8.56 -11.48 9.91
C ASP A 326 7.76 -10.89 11.08
N VAL A 327 7.12 -9.75 10.87
CA VAL A 327 6.30 -9.11 11.92
C VAL A 327 5.08 -9.98 12.28
N CYS A 328 4.45 -10.62 11.30
CA CYS A 328 3.35 -11.56 11.55
C CYS A 328 3.85 -12.83 12.27
N LEU A 329 4.99 -13.40 11.86
CA LEU A 329 5.57 -14.59 12.50
C LEU A 329 5.92 -14.35 13.97
N ALA A 330 6.36 -13.13 14.31
CA ALA A 330 6.70 -12.75 15.67
C ALA A 330 5.49 -12.60 16.60
N ALA A 331 4.29 -12.42 16.05
CA ALA A 331 3.08 -12.14 16.80
C ALA A 331 2.28 -13.41 17.09
N ASP A 332 1.71 -13.49 18.28
CA ASP A 332 0.85 -14.57 18.73
C ASP A 332 -0.63 -14.27 18.39
N ALA A 333 -1.02 -12.99 18.32
CA ALA A 333 -2.32 -12.56 17.80
C ALA A 333 -2.22 -11.22 17.02
N LEU A 334 -3.16 -11.00 16.12
CA LEU A 334 -3.30 -9.76 15.34
C LEU A 334 -4.47 -8.92 15.85
N ILE A 335 -4.24 -7.65 16.14
CA ILE A 335 -5.25 -6.62 16.33
C ILE A 335 -5.20 -5.70 15.10
N THR A 336 -6.27 -5.68 14.33
CA THR A 336 -6.37 -4.91 13.08
C THR A 336 -7.77 -4.33 12.93
N ASP A 337 -7.99 -3.52 11.89
CA ASP A 337 -9.31 -3.03 11.52
C ASP A 337 -9.70 -3.57 10.13
N TYR A 338 -9.58 -2.75 9.08
CA TYR A 338 -10.02 -2.98 7.72
C TYR A 338 -8.83 -3.28 6.79
N SER A 339 -7.75 -3.81 7.37
CA SER A 339 -6.48 -4.05 6.67
C SER A 339 -6.50 -5.37 5.93
N SER A 340 -5.94 -5.40 4.72
CA SER A 340 -5.73 -6.65 3.99
C SER A 340 -4.74 -7.60 4.68
N ILE A 341 -3.97 -7.12 5.68
CA ILE A 341 -3.02 -7.96 6.42
C ILE A 341 -3.72 -9.11 7.15
N MET A 342 -5.01 -8.98 7.49
CA MET A 342 -5.76 -10.06 8.15
C MET A 342 -5.83 -11.32 7.29
N PHE A 343 -5.93 -11.18 5.96
CA PHE A 343 -5.95 -12.33 5.05
C PHE A 343 -4.57 -12.99 4.93
N ASP A 344 -3.49 -12.21 5.04
CA ASP A 344 -2.14 -12.76 5.08
C ASP A 344 -1.90 -13.49 6.40
N TYR A 345 -2.28 -12.86 7.53
CA TYR A 345 -2.08 -13.40 8.88
C TYR A 345 -2.93 -14.65 9.15
N ALA A 346 -4.11 -14.76 8.54
CA ALA A 346 -4.96 -15.95 8.66
C ALA A 346 -4.26 -17.24 8.21
N ASN A 347 -3.21 -17.17 7.37
CA ASN A 347 -2.42 -18.35 6.99
C ASN A 347 -1.60 -18.93 8.16
N LEU A 348 -1.43 -18.19 9.26
CA LEU A 348 -0.73 -18.66 10.47
C LEU A 348 -1.65 -19.44 11.41
N ASP A 349 -2.96 -19.47 11.15
CA ASP A 349 -3.97 -20.06 12.04
C ASP A 349 -3.88 -19.54 13.49
N ARG A 350 -3.67 -18.22 13.61
CA ARG A 350 -3.52 -17.50 14.88
C ARG A 350 -4.69 -16.52 15.09
N PRO A 351 -5.04 -16.20 16.35
CA PRO A 351 -6.15 -15.30 16.65
C PRO A 351 -6.04 -13.93 15.96
N ILE A 352 -7.18 -13.45 15.45
CA ILE A 352 -7.35 -12.11 14.88
C ILE A 352 -8.50 -11.41 15.62
N VAL A 353 -8.25 -10.22 16.13
CA VAL A 353 -9.26 -9.33 16.73
C VAL A 353 -9.43 -8.11 15.81
N VAL A 354 -10.67 -7.85 15.42
CA VAL A 354 -11.03 -6.69 14.60
C VAL A 354 -11.48 -5.56 15.51
N TYR A 355 -10.68 -4.50 15.61
CA TYR A 355 -11.03 -3.26 16.29
C TYR A 355 -11.67 -2.28 15.30
N ALA A 356 -13.01 -2.29 15.21
CA ALA A 356 -13.79 -1.59 14.20
C ALA A 356 -14.56 -0.39 14.78
N ASP A 357 -13.84 0.62 15.26
CA ASP A 357 -14.43 1.80 15.94
C ASP A 357 -15.10 2.81 14.99
N ASP A 358 -14.92 2.68 13.67
CA ASP A 358 -15.50 3.58 12.66
C ASP A 358 -15.98 2.87 11.37
N TRP A 359 -16.54 1.66 11.50
CA TRP A 359 -16.88 0.79 10.36
C TRP A 359 -17.85 1.47 9.39
N GLU A 360 -18.90 2.10 9.92
CA GLU A 360 -19.94 2.71 9.11
C GLU A 360 -19.35 3.85 8.24
N VAL A 361 -18.44 4.65 8.82
CA VAL A 361 -17.73 5.72 8.10
C VAL A 361 -16.78 5.13 7.06
N TYR A 362 -16.03 4.08 7.42
CA TYR A 362 -15.09 3.45 6.50
C TYR A 362 -15.81 2.85 5.29
N ARG A 363 -16.90 2.11 5.52
CA ARG A 363 -17.71 1.46 4.47
C ARG A 363 -18.30 2.49 3.51
N GLU A 364 -18.85 3.59 4.01
CA GLU A 364 -19.42 4.65 3.18
C GLU A 364 -18.37 5.40 2.35
N THR A 365 -17.18 5.61 2.92
CA THR A 365 -16.14 6.41 2.26
C THR A 365 -15.29 5.60 1.28
N ARG A 366 -14.92 4.37 1.64
CA ARG A 366 -14.02 3.52 0.85
C ARG A 366 -14.73 2.49 -0.01
N GLY A 367 -15.94 2.11 0.36
CA GLY A 367 -16.58 0.91 -0.19
C GLY A 367 -15.87 -0.36 0.24
N VAL A 368 -16.63 -1.44 0.40
CA VAL A 368 -16.11 -2.77 0.71
C VAL A 368 -16.76 -3.79 -0.21
N TYR A 369 -16.04 -4.88 -0.45
CA TYR A 369 -16.51 -5.98 -1.28
C TYR A 369 -17.31 -7.03 -0.49
N PHE A 370 -17.13 -7.12 0.83
CA PHE A 370 -17.98 -7.90 1.74
C PHE A 370 -18.13 -7.18 3.07
N ASP A 371 -19.15 -7.55 3.85
CA ASP A 371 -19.37 -7.00 5.19
C ASP A 371 -18.50 -7.73 6.22
N LEU A 372 -17.49 -7.02 6.74
CA LEU A 372 -16.58 -7.55 7.75
C LEU A 372 -17.31 -7.89 9.06
N MET A 373 -18.44 -7.25 9.35
CA MET A 373 -19.21 -7.50 10.57
C MET A 373 -20.05 -8.77 10.45
N GLU A 374 -20.43 -9.18 9.24
CA GLU A 374 -21.19 -10.41 9.00
C GLU A 374 -20.29 -11.66 8.94
N ALA A 375 -19.07 -11.49 8.42
CA ALA A 375 -18.10 -12.58 8.29
C ALA A 375 -16.70 -12.16 8.81
N PRO A 376 -16.54 -11.89 10.11
CA PRO A 376 -15.26 -11.49 10.66
C PRO A 376 -14.31 -12.69 10.82
N PRO A 377 -12.99 -12.49 10.72
CA PRO A 377 -11.99 -13.54 10.95
C PRO A 377 -11.79 -13.89 12.45
N GLY A 378 -12.54 -13.26 13.34
CA GLY A 378 -12.47 -13.43 14.79
C GLY A 378 -13.34 -12.40 15.53
N PRO A 379 -13.14 -12.18 16.83
CA PRO A 379 -13.94 -11.23 17.59
C PRO A 379 -13.89 -9.82 17.00
N VAL A 380 -15.04 -9.15 16.98
CA VAL A 380 -15.14 -7.74 16.58
C VAL A 380 -15.47 -6.90 17.79
N VAL A 381 -14.64 -5.90 18.05
CA VAL A 381 -14.74 -4.97 19.18
C VAL A 381 -14.78 -3.54 18.67
N ARG A 382 -15.52 -2.66 19.34
CA ARG A 382 -15.73 -1.27 18.94
C ARG A 382 -15.17 -0.28 19.96
N THR A 383 -14.84 -0.72 21.16
CA THR A 383 -14.28 0.14 22.22
C THR A 383 -12.97 -0.42 22.79
N PRO A 384 -12.10 0.44 23.37
CA PRO A 384 -10.87 -0.02 24.05
C PRO A 384 -11.13 -1.04 25.17
N GLY A 385 -12.21 -0.86 25.95
CA GLY A 385 -12.55 -1.78 27.03
C GLY A 385 -13.02 -3.17 26.54
N GLU A 386 -13.79 -3.22 25.45
CA GLU A 386 -14.11 -4.49 24.79
C GLU A 386 -12.85 -5.17 24.23
N LEU A 387 -11.93 -4.39 23.66
CA LEU A 387 -10.66 -4.91 23.16
C LEU A 387 -9.82 -5.50 24.29
N ALA A 388 -9.67 -4.81 25.42
CA ALA A 388 -8.97 -5.34 26.58
C ALA A 388 -9.66 -6.59 27.15
N GLY A 389 -11.00 -6.59 27.20
CA GLY A 389 -11.80 -7.75 27.61
C GLY A 389 -11.64 -8.97 26.72
N ALA A 390 -11.14 -8.84 25.48
CA ALA A 390 -10.85 -9.97 24.60
C ALA A 390 -9.53 -10.69 24.94
N PHE A 391 -8.69 -10.10 25.80
CA PHE A 391 -7.38 -10.66 26.21
C PHE A 391 -7.30 -10.95 27.72
N ARG A 392 -8.40 -10.77 28.46
CA ARG A 392 -8.57 -11.16 29.86
C ARG A 392 -9.45 -12.40 29.93
#